data_AF-A0A418RUF8-F1
#
_entry.id   AF-A0A418RUF8-F1
#
_cell.length_a   1.000
_cell.length_b   1.000
_cell.length_c   1.000
_cell.angle_alpha   90.00
_cell.angle_beta   90.00
_cell.angle_gamma   90.00
#
_symmetry.space_group_name_H-M   'P 1'
#
loop_
_entity.id
_entity.type
_entity.pdbx_description
1 polymer ?
#
loop_
_entity_poly.entity_id
_entity_poly.type
_entity_poly.pdbx_seq_one_letter_code
_entity_poly.pdbx_strand_id
1 'polypeptide(L)'
;MKTDTLFYRLFLRKPKLALELLGLDYAGDSYCFSSEEIKQTAFRIDGLFKPVTDDPDQPIILVEVQYQVDNDFYGRLFSELTLYLYLKKPNRNWLILLIYPNRSINYRGQS
;
A
#
# COMPACT_ATOMS: atom_id res chain seq x y z
N MET A 1 -0.25 5.11 -15.41
CA MET A 1 0.82 4.26 -15.99
C MET A 1 2.25 4.79 -15.83
N LYS A 2 2.63 6.03 -16.21
CA LYS A 2 4.04 6.49 -16.06
C LYS A 2 4.45 6.81 -14.61
N THR A 3 3.49 7.20 -13.78
CA THR A 3 3.75 7.71 -12.43
C THR A 3 3.70 6.60 -11.38
N ASP A 4 2.88 5.56 -11.59
CA ASP A 4 2.85 4.33 -10.78
C ASP A 4 4.24 3.67 -10.73
N THR A 5 4.95 3.67 -11.87
CA THR A 5 6.33 3.14 -11.94
C THR A 5 7.34 4.00 -11.20
N LEU A 6 7.10 5.31 -11.04
CA LEU A 6 8.01 6.19 -10.32
C LEU A 6 7.96 5.90 -8.82
N PHE A 7 6.77 5.89 -8.22
CA PHE A 7 6.62 5.62 -6.79
C PHE A 7 6.99 4.18 -6.45
N TYR A 8 6.64 3.23 -7.31
CA TYR A 8 7.11 1.85 -7.15
C TYR A 8 8.65 1.80 -7.09
N ARG A 9 9.35 2.44 -8.02
CA ARG A 9 10.82 2.48 -8.03
C ARG A 9 11.40 3.28 -6.86
N LEU A 10 10.69 4.31 -6.40
CA LEU A 10 11.08 5.10 -5.24
C LEU A 10 11.07 4.24 -3.98
N PHE A 11 9.97 3.54 -3.72
CA PHE A 11 9.83 2.66 -2.56
C PHE A 11 10.73 1.43 -2.64
N LEU A 12 10.95 0.88 -3.82
CA LEU A 12 11.92 -0.20 -4.04
C LEU A 12 13.36 0.23 -3.68
N ARG A 13 13.72 1.50 -3.93
CA ARG A 13 15.07 2.03 -3.65
C ARG A 13 15.21 2.64 -2.26
N LYS A 14 14.12 3.16 -1.70
CA LYS A 14 14.07 3.84 -0.41
C LYS A 14 12.85 3.37 0.40
N PRO A 15 12.85 2.12 0.90
CA PRO A 15 11.76 1.57 1.71
C PRO A 15 11.41 2.43 2.92
N LYS A 16 12.44 3.00 3.56
CA LYS A 16 12.32 3.84 4.76
C LYS A 16 11.38 5.03 4.58
N LEU A 17 11.22 5.54 3.35
CA LEU A 17 10.33 6.67 3.07
C LEU A 17 8.88 6.37 3.44
N ALA A 18 8.40 5.14 3.20
CA ALA A 18 7.02 4.77 3.55
C ALA A 18 6.81 4.78 5.07
N LEU A 19 7.82 4.35 5.83
CA LEU A 19 7.79 4.34 7.29
C LEU A 19 7.79 5.76 7.85
N GLU A 20 8.64 6.62 7.31
CA GLU A 20 8.70 8.04 7.66
C GLU A 20 7.37 8.75 7.39
N LEU A 21 6.73 8.47 6.25
CA LEU A 21 5.41 9.03 5.92
C LEU A 21 4.30 8.56 6.87
N LEU A 22 4.43 7.36 7.43
CA LEU A 22 3.50 6.80 8.42
C LEU A 22 3.87 7.17 9.86
N GLY A 23 5.00 7.85 10.10
CA GLY A 23 5.51 8.15 11.44
C GLY A 23 5.96 6.91 12.21
N LEU A 24 6.36 5.84 11.52
CA LEU A 24 6.83 4.59 12.11
C LEU A 24 8.35 4.60 12.26
N ASP A 25 8.84 4.22 13.44
CA ASP A 25 10.27 4.16 13.75
C ASP A 25 10.83 2.73 13.62
N TYR A 26 10.70 2.16 12.43
CA TYR A 26 11.31 0.88 12.08
C TYR A 26 12.49 1.09 11.12
N ALA A 27 13.47 0.19 11.18
CA ALA A 27 14.60 0.23 10.25
C ALA A 27 14.12 -0.06 8.82
N GLY A 28 14.70 0.62 7.81
CA GLY A 28 14.23 0.51 6.42
C GLY A 28 14.45 -0.87 5.79
N ASP A 29 15.42 -1.63 6.30
CA ASP A 29 15.74 -3.01 5.91
C ASP A 29 14.89 -4.06 6.67
N SER A 30 14.12 -3.64 7.68
CA SER A 30 13.16 -4.51 8.38
C SER A 30 11.91 -4.82 7.55
N TYR A 31 11.81 -4.28 6.33
CA TYR A 31 10.72 -4.51 5.40
C TYR A 31 11.21 -4.93 4.01
N CYS A 32 10.49 -5.87 3.41
CA CYS A 32 10.59 -6.22 1.99
C CYS A 32 9.45 -5.57 1.21
N PHE A 33 9.78 -4.80 0.17
CA PHE A 33 8.80 -4.18 -0.73
C PHE A 33 8.61 -5.02 -1.99
N SER A 34 7.35 -5.33 -2.31
CA SER A 34 7.00 -6.07 -3.54
C SER A 34 5.62 -5.67 -4.08
N SER A 35 5.36 -6.05 -5.32
CA SER A 35 3.99 -6.15 -5.85
C SER A 35 3.55 -7.60 -5.79
N GLU A 36 2.31 -7.86 -5.37
CA GLU A 36 1.75 -9.21 -5.30
C GLU A 36 0.54 -9.35 -6.21
N GLU A 37 0.63 -10.28 -7.15
CA GLU A 37 -0.50 -10.72 -7.96
C GLU A 37 -1.19 -11.91 -7.30
N ILE A 38 -2.49 -11.78 -7.05
CA ILE A 38 -3.29 -12.81 -6.40
C ILE A 38 -3.82 -13.76 -7.48
N LYS A 39 -3.03 -14.77 -7.85
CA LYS A 39 -3.23 -15.68 -9.01
C LYS A 39 -4.64 -16.23 -9.29
N GLN A 40 -5.53 -16.31 -8.30
CA GLN A 40 -6.91 -16.80 -8.50
C GLN A 40 -7.92 -15.70 -8.84
N THR A 41 -7.48 -14.46 -8.81
CA THR A 41 -8.31 -13.27 -8.98
C THR A 41 -7.54 -12.28 -9.86
N ALA A 42 -8.18 -11.50 -10.72
CA ALA A 42 -7.47 -10.47 -11.50
C ALA A 42 -6.96 -9.29 -10.63
N PHE A 43 -6.85 -9.48 -9.31
CA PHE A 43 -6.40 -8.49 -8.35
C PHE A 43 -4.88 -8.51 -8.20
N ARG A 44 -4.34 -7.31 -8.14
CA ARG A 44 -2.92 -7.05 -7.94
C ARG A 44 -2.78 -5.97 -6.88
N ILE A 45 -1.87 -6.19 -5.94
CA ILE A 45 -1.43 -5.16 -5.00
C ILE A 45 -0.12 -4.60 -5.54
N ASP A 46 -0.12 -3.31 -5.87
CA ASP A 46 1.02 -2.69 -6.54
C ASP A 46 2.13 -2.31 -5.54
N GLY A 47 1.77 -2.00 -4.30
CA GLY A 47 2.73 -1.71 -3.23
C GLY A 47 2.42 -2.48 -1.96
N LEU A 48 3.31 -3.37 -1.56
CA LEU A 48 3.20 -4.13 -0.33
C LEU A 48 4.54 -4.18 0.40
N PHE A 49 4.58 -3.65 1.62
CA PHE A 49 5.69 -3.83 2.53
C PHE A 49 5.37 -4.93 3.53
N LYS A 50 6.17 -5.98 3.50
CA LYS A 50 6.10 -7.09 4.46
C LYS A 50 7.26 -7.00 5.44
N PRO A 51 7.00 -7.05 6.76
CA PRO A 51 8.08 -7.16 7.73
C PRO A 51 8.89 -8.43 7.47
N VAL A 52 10.21 -8.34 7.59
CA VAL A 52 11.11 -9.53 7.57
C VAL A 52 11.42 -10.05 8.96
N THR A 53 10.91 -9.38 9.99
CA THR A 53 11.08 -9.70 11.41
C THR A 53 9.90 -10.52 11.94
N ASP A 54 10.15 -11.20 13.05
CA ASP A 54 9.13 -11.92 13.82
C ASP A 54 8.38 -11.01 14.82
N ASP A 55 8.62 -9.70 14.78
CA ASP A 55 7.90 -8.72 15.61
C ASP A 55 6.41 -8.71 15.22
N PRO A 56 5.50 -9.10 16.15
CA PRO A 56 4.06 -9.14 15.88
C PRO A 56 3.43 -7.74 15.79
N ASP A 57 4.04 -6.73 16.42
CA ASP A 57 3.54 -5.35 16.44
C ASP A 57 3.92 -4.60 15.16
N GLN A 58 4.91 -5.10 14.40
CA GLN A 58 5.32 -4.53 13.13
C GLN A 58 4.28 -4.86 12.03
N PRO A 59 3.54 -3.85 11.51
CA PRO A 59 2.40 -4.09 10.64
C PRO A 59 2.80 -4.35 9.19
N ILE A 60 1.93 -5.02 8.44
CA ILE A 60 1.97 -5.03 6.97
C ILE A 60 1.50 -3.66 6.47
N ILE A 61 2.15 -3.11 5.46
CA ILE A 61 1.76 -1.82 4.89
C ILE A 61 1.43 -1.99 3.42
N LEU A 62 0.17 -1.77 3.04
CA LEU A 62 -0.22 -1.58 1.65
C LEU A 62 0.04 -0.13 1.26
N VAL A 63 0.56 0.09 0.05
CA VAL A 63 0.80 1.43 -0.48
C VAL A 63 0.09 1.59 -1.79
N GLU A 64 -0.79 2.58 -1.84
CA GLU A 64 -1.50 2.96 -3.06
C GLU A 64 -1.28 4.43 -3.37
N VAL A 65 -1.07 4.73 -4.66
CA VAL A 65 -0.81 6.09 -5.12
C VAL A 65 -1.86 6.49 -6.14
N GLN A 66 -2.69 7.47 -5.79
CA GLN A 66 -3.85 7.85 -6.59
C GLN A 66 -3.61 9.18 -7.32
N TYR A 67 -3.38 9.12 -8.63
CA TYR A 67 -3.06 10.29 -9.47
C TYR A 67 -4.26 11.06 -10.03
N GLN A 68 -5.42 10.43 -10.06
CA GLN A 68 -6.62 10.96 -10.70
C GLN A 68 -7.83 10.76 -9.79
N VAL A 69 -8.91 11.49 -10.04
CA VAL A 69 -10.18 11.18 -9.39
C VAL A 69 -10.68 9.86 -9.99
N ASP A 70 -10.85 8.84 -9.15
CA ASP A 70 -11.48 7.57 -9.51
C ASP A 70 -12.56 7.30 -8.46
N ASN A 71 -13.82 7.31 -8.89
CA ASN A 71 -14.97 7.13 -8.00
C ASN A 71 -15.03 5.71 -7.42
N ASP A 72 -14.43 4.75 -8.09
CA ASP A 72 -14.39 3.35 -7.68
C ASP A 72 -13.12 3.04 -6.86
N PHE A 73 -12.23 4.02 -6.66
CA PHE A 73 -10.94 3.82 -6.01
C PHE A 73 -11.06 3.12 -4.65
N TYR A 74 -11.88 3.66 -3.75
CA TYR A 74 -12.04 3.08 -2.41
C TYR A 74 -12.64 1.68 -2.47
N GLY A 75 -13.61 1.46 -3.37
CA GLY A 75 -14.17 0.13 -3.59
C GLY A 75 -13.12 -0.88 -4.02
N ARG A 76 -12.23 -0.49 -4.94
CA ARG A 76 -11.12 -1.34 -5.41
C ARG A 76 -10.10 -1.60 -4.30
N LEU A 77 -9.63 -0.55 -3.63
CA LEU A 77 -8.67 -0.61 -2.52
C LEU A 77 -9.14 -1.54 -1.39
N PHE A 78 -10.39 -1.38 -0.94
CA PHE A 78 -10.92 -2.21 0.14
C PHE A 78 -11.16 -3.66 -0.31
N SER A 79 -11.49 -3.88 -1.59
CA SER A 79 -11.61 -5.23 -2.15
C SER A 79 -10.26 -5.94 -2.16
N GLU A 80 -9.21 -5.25 -2.60
CA GLU A 80 -7.82 -5.76 -2.63
C GLU A 80 -7.32 -6.08 -1.22
N LEU A 81 -7.46 -5.14 -0.28
CA LEU A 81 -7.07 -5.35 1.11
C LEU A 81 -7.81 -6.55 1.71
N THR A 82 -9.14 -6.58 1.60
CA THR A 82 -9.95 -7.63 2.25
C THR A 82 -9.63 -9.00 1.66
N LEU A 83 -9.46 -9.08 0.35
CA LEU A 83 -9.04 -10.30 -0.33
C LEU A 83 -7.66 -10.77 0.13
N TYR A 84 -6.70 -9.85 0.25
CA TYR A 84 -5.38 -10.17 0.78
C TYR A 84 -5.44 -10.73 2.21
N LEU A 85 -6.20 -10.07 3.09
CA LEU A 85 -6.38 -10.52 4.47
C LEU A 85 -7.06 -11.90 4.53
N TYR A 86 -8.06 -12.14 3.68
CA TYR A 86 -8.75 -13.42 3.60
C TYR A 86 -7.83 -14.57 3.16
N LEU A 87 -7.00 -14.34 2.13
CA LEU A 87 -6.15 -15.37 1.55
C LEU A 87 -4.87 -15.62 2.35
N LYS A 88 -4.24 -14.55 2.86
CA LYS A 88 -2.96 -14.64 3.57
C LYS A 88 -3.10 -14.81 5.07
N LYS A 89 -4.23 -14.38 5.65
CA LYS A 89 -4.53 -14.44 7.10
C LYS A 89 -3.32 -14.03 7.96
N PRO A 90 -2.75 -12.84 7.73
CA PRO A 90 -1.57 -12.41 8.48
C PRO A 90 -1.91 -12.29 9.96
N ASN A 91 -1.06 -12.85 10.83
CA ASN A 91 -1.20 -12.73 12.28
C ASN A 91 -0.49 -11.47 12.82
N ARG A 92 -0.78 -10.32 12.22
CA ARG A 92 -0.22 -9.01 12.58
C ARG A 92 -1.12 -7.91 12.06
N ASN A 93 -0.96 -6.70 12.61
CA ASN A 93 -1.71 -5.54 12.15
C ASN A 93 -1.40 -5.17 10.70
N TRP A 94 -2.28 -4.40 10.08
CA TRP A 94 -2.11 -3.88 8.72
C TRP A 94 -2.42 -2.38 8.69
N LEU A 95 -1.76 -1.69 7.76
CA LEU A 95 -1.92 -0.26 7.50
C LEU A 95 -2.04 -0.02 5.99
N ILE A 96 -2.72 1.06 5.62
CA ILE A 96 -2.73 1.58 4.25
C ILE A 96 -2.06 2.94 4.24
N LEU A 97 -0.99 3.09 3.47
CA LEU A 97 -0.41 4.37 3.09
C LEU A 97 -0.99 4.80 1.75
N LEU A 98 -1.84 5.83 1.79
CA LEU A 98 -2.49 6.37 0.61
C LEU A 98 -1.87 7.72 0.22
N ILE A 99 -1.34 7.81 -1.00
CA ILE A 99 -0.60 8.99 -1.47
C ILE A 99 -1.38 9.69 -2.57
N TYR A 100 -1.69 10.97 -2.34
CA TYR A 100 -2.26 11.86 -3.34
C TYR A 100 -1.23 12.91 -3.76
N PRO A 101 -0.76 12.89 -5.03
CA PRO A 101 0.28 13.78 -5.52
C PRO A 101 -0.21 15.22 -5.77
N ASN A 102 -1.53 15.45 -5.76
CA ASN A 102 -2.10 16.79 -5.88
C ASN A 102 -3.26 16.97 -4.88
N ARG A 103 -3.23 18.08 -4.13
CA ARG A 103 -4.28 18.47 -3.18
C ARG A 103 -5.63 18.75 -3.84
N SER A 104 -5.68 18.99 -5.16
CA SER A 104 -6.94 19.21 -5.88
C SER A 104 -7.75 17.93 -6.14
N ILE A 105 -7.22 16.75 -5.80
CA ILE A 105 -7.93 15.46 -5.87
C ILE A 105 -8.71 15.24 -4.55
N ASN A 106 -9.36 16.29 -4.05
CA ASN A 106 -10.30 16.17 -2.95
C ASN A 106 -11.65 15.75 -3.52
N TYR A 107 -12.14 14.59 -3.09
CA TYR A 107 -13.48 14.10 -3.40
C TYR A 107 -14.51 15.11 -2.89
N ARG A 108 -15.12 15.87 -3.80
CA ARG A 108 -16.34 16.63 -3.50
C ARG A 108 -17.48 15.63 -3.52
N GLY A 109 -17.73 15.00 -2.37
CA GLY A 109 -18.98 14.28 -2.15
C GLY A 109 -20.13 15.27 -2.32
N GLN A 110 -20.93 15.08 -3.36
CA GLN A 110 -22.28 15.64 -3.39
C GLN A 110 -23.19 14.63 -2.69
N SER A 111 -23.70 15.01 -1.53
CA SER A 111 -24.95 14.52 -0.96
C SER A 111 -25.55 15.65 -0.15
#